data_AF-A0A2N9HTI5-F1
#
_entry.id   AF-A0A2N9HTI5-F1
#
_cell.length_a   1.000
_cell.length_b   1.000
_cell.length_c   1.000
_cell.angle_alpha   90.00
_cell.angle_beta   90.00
_cell.angle_gamma   90.00
#
_symmetry.space_group_name_H-M   'P 1'
#
loop_
_entity.id
_entity.type
_entity.pdbx_description
1 polymer ?
#
loop_
_entity_poly.entity_id
_entity_poly.type
_entity_poly.pdbx_seq_one_letter_code
_entity_poly.pdbx_strand_id
1 'polypeptide(L)'
;MLTAKSLINHYSPPPSFSSKTPNISISISFPYLHSPSPFIRNSRILSIKNSTQQTPIHSDSPTPGQFRVDILSESLPFIQKFRGKTIVVKYGGAAMKSQALQASVVNDLVLLSCVGLRPILVHGGGPEINLWLKRLNIEAVFREGLRVTDSQTMEIVSMVLVGKVNKHLVSLINKAGAIAVGLSGMDGQLLTARPSPNSAQLGFVGEVARVDPSVLKPLIQIGHIPVVTSVAADESGQPFNINADTVAGELAAALGAEKLILLTDVAGILKDRDDPNTLVKEINISDVKQMIKDGKVGGGMIPKVNCCVRSLAQGVRTASIIDGRVPHSLLLEIMTDKGAGTMITG
;
A
#
# COMPACT_ATOMS: atom_id res chain seq x y z
N MET A 1 -13.53 58.06 -15.11
CA MET A 1 -12.35 58.95 -15.05
C MET A 1 -12.34 59.58 -13.66
N LEU A 2 -11.57 59.02 -12.72
CA LEU A 2 -11.17 59.61 -11.44
C LEU A 2 -10.06 58.73 -10.86
N THR A 3 -9.00 59.40 -10.44
CA THR A 3 -7.61 58.93 -10.37
C THR A 3 -7.24 58.26 -9.06
N ALA A 4 -6.39 57.23 -9.16
CA ALA A 4 -5.69 56.60 -8.06
C ALA A 4 -4.62 57.52 -7.45
N LYS A 5 -4.66 57.72 -6.13
CA LYS A 5 -3.52 58.19 -5.33
C LYS A 5 -3.58 57.62 -3.92
N SER A 6 -2.40 57.17 -3.49
CA SER A 6 -1.90 56.88 -2.15
C SER A 6 -2.48 55.68 -1.39
N LEU A 7 -1.62 54.68 -1.17
CA LEU A 7 -1.19 54.22 0.16
C LEU A 7 0.03 53.29 -0.03
N ILE A 8 1.23 53.89 0.05
CA ILE A 8 2.50 53.18 0.22
C ILE A 8 2.71 53.11 1.73
N ASN A 9 2.74 51.90 2.30
CA ASN A 9 3.15 51.67 3.69
C ASN A 9 4.29 50.64 3.74
N HIS A 10 5.43 51.17 4.18
CA HIS A 10 6.60 50.57 4.84
C HIS A 10 6.70 49.04 4.95
N TYR A 11 7.66 48.47 4.21
CA TYR A 11 8.31 47.20 4.53
C TYR A 11 9.67 47.48 5.20
N SER A 12 9.85 47.02 6.44
CA SER A 12 11.16 46.92 7.09
C SER A 12 11.67 45.48 6.99
N PRO A 13 12.94 45.23 6.67
CA PRO A 13 13.50 43.88 6.59
C PRO A 13 13.78 43.28 7.99
N PRO A 14 13.77 41.95 8.15
CA PRO A 14 14.04 41.29 9.43
C PRO A 14 15.55 41.27 9.75
N PRO A 15 15.94 41.16 11.04
CA PRO A 15 17.34 41.15 11.43
C PRO A 15 18.01 39.79 11.14
N SER A 16 19.28 39.86 10.74
CA SER A 16 20.16 38.73 10.47
C SER A 16 20.59 38.00 11.75
N PHE A 17 20.39 36.68 11.82
CA PHE A 17 20.93 35.83 12.89
C PHE A 17 22.38 35.42 12.60
N SER A 18 23.29 35.76 13.53
CA SER A 18 24.69 35.33 13.54
C SER A 18 24.84 34.01 14.29
N SER A 19 25.21 32.93 13.60
CA SER A 19 25.54 31.64 14.21
C SER A 19 26.98 31.63 14.76
N LYS A 20 27.14 31.68 16.09
CA LYS A 20 28.39 31.31 16.76
C LYS A 20 28.22 29.91 17.35
N THR A 21 28.90 28.92 16.78
CA THR A 21 29.06 27.57 17.35
C THR A 21 30.32 27.52 18.20
N PRO A 22 30.27 27.08 19.48
CA PRO A 22 31.48 26.73 20.21
C PRO A 22 31.91 25.29 19.88
N ASN A 23 33.17 25.11 19.49
CA ASN A 23 33.83 23.82 19.37
C ASN A 23 33.99 23.19 20.77
N ILE A 24 33.36 22.05 21.00
CA ILE A 24 33.63 21.20 22.17
C ILE A 24 34.50 20.04 21.70
N SER A 25 35.79 20.10 22.00
CA SER A 25 36.74 19.00 21.84
C SER A 25 36.72 18.12 23.09
N ILE A 26 36.26 16.87 22.97
CA ILE A 26 36.36 15.86 24.03
C ILE A 26 37.64 15.06 23.81
N SER A 27 38.63 15.24 24.68
CA SER A 27 39.83 14.41 24.77
C SER A 27 39.55 13.19 25.65
N ILE A 28 39.64 11.98 25.10
CA ILE A 28 39.58 10.73 25.87
C ILE A 28 41.00 10.26 26.14
N SER A 29 41.39 10.24 27.40
CA SER A 29 42.69 9.75 27.89
C SER A 29 42.57 8.26 28.25
N PHE A 30 43.42 7.41 27.67
CA PHE A 30 43.66 6.04 28.16
C PHE A 30 45.02 6.00 28.88
N PRO A 31 45.12 5.56 30.14
CA PRO A 31 46.41 5.21 30.72
C PRO A 31 46.79 3.78 30.33
N TYR A 32 47.87 3.67 29.56
CA TYR A 32 48.73 2.49 29.52
C TYR A 32 49.51 2.38 30.85
N LEU A 33 49.68 1.17 31.37
CA LEU A 33 50.75 0.86 32.34
C LEU A 33 51.40 -0.49 32.02
N HIS A 34 52.73 -0.47 32.14
CA HIS A 34 53.74 -1.40 31.67
C HIS A 34 53.91 -2.69 32.52
N SER A 35 54.16 -3.81 31.81
CA SER A 35 55.19 -4.91 31.95
C SER A 35 56.23 -4.93 33.12
N PRO A 36 57.11 -5.97 33.31
CA PRO A 36 57.04 -7.46 33.16
C PRO A 36 57.79 -8.32 34.26
N SER A 37 57.76 -9.67 34.14
CA SER A 37 58.76 -10.72 34.56
C SER A 37 58.60 -11.47 35.92
N PRO A 38 59.24 -12.65 36.19
CA PRO A 38 59.75 -13.75 35.33
C PRO A 38 59.41 -15.21 35.81
N PHE A 39 59.71 -16.18 34.92
CA PHE A 39 60.01 -17.63 35.05
C PHE A 39 60.09 -18.33 36.43
N ILE A 40 59.38 -19.46 36.60
CA ILE A 40 59.80 -20.63 37.42
C ILE A 40 59.48 -21.96 36.69
N ARG A 41 60.43 -22.92 36.82
CA ARG A 41 60.54 -24.25 36.17
C ARG A 41 59.52 -25.32 36.62
N ASN A 42 59.18 -26.17 35.65
CA ASN A 42 58.81 -27.59 35.66
C ASN A 42 58.60 -28.35 36.99
N SER A 43 57.45 -29.02 37.08
CA SER A 43 57.37 -30.43 37.50
C SER A 43 56.29 -31.16 36.69
N ARG A 44 56.70 -32.20 35.96
CA ARG A 44 55.80 -33.12 35.25
C ARG A 44 55.13 -34.02 36.27
N ILE A 45 53.80 -33.98 36.35
CA ILE A 45 52.99 -35.07 36.90
C ILE A 45 52.26 -35.71 35.73
N LEU A 46 52.59 -36.97 35.47
CA LEU A 46 51.88 -37.86 34.57
C LEU A 46 50.51 -38.17 35.20
N SER A 47 49.45 -37.61 34.64
CA SER A 47 48.08 -38.10 34.85
C SER A 47 47.60 -38.75 33.56
N ILE A 48 47.30 -40.05 33.64
CA ILE A 48 46.78 -40.87 32.55
C ILE A 48 45.31 -41.20 32.87
N LYS A 49 44.44 -40.90 31.88
CA LYS A 49 43.03 -41.33 31.67
C LYS A 49 41.97 -40.62 32.54
N ASN A 50 40.84 -40.15 32.01
CA ASN A 50 40.08 -40.53 30.82
C ASN A 50 39.69 -39.31 29.98
N SER A 51 40.10 -39.27 28.71
CA SER A 51 39.42 -38.47 27.70
C SER A 51 38.12 -39.17 27.32
N THR A 52 37.03 -38.91 28.04
CA THR A 52 35.74 -38.89 27.37
C THR A 52 35.82 -37.77 26.36
N GLN A 53 36.12 -38.10 25.11
CA GLN A 53 35.73 -37.26 23.99
C GLN A 53 34.21 -37.12 24.10
N GLN A 54 33.76 -36.03 24.71
CA GLN A 54 32.46 -35.49 24.39
C GLN A 54 32.59 -35.08 22.92
N THR A 55 32.18 -35.97 22.03
CA THR A 55 31.69 -35.56 20.71
C THR A 55 30.76 -34.38 21.00
N PRO A 56 30.99 -33.18 20.46
CA PRO A 56 29.98 -32.16 20.53
C PRO A 56 28.75 -32.79 19.88
N ILE A 57 27.71 -33.00 20.67
CA ILE A 57 26.39 -33.34 20.16
C ILE A 57 26.00 -32.08 19.38
N HIS A 58 26.40 -32.03 18.11
CA HIS A 58 25.76 -31.15 17.16
C HIS A 58 24.32 -31.61 17.16
N SER A 59 23.46 -30.82 17.79
CA SER A 59 22.03 -30.98 17.63
C SER A 59 21.75 -30.71 16.15
N ASP A 60 21.62 -31.77 15.36
CA ASP A 60 21.36 -31.70 13.90
C ASP A 60 20.01 -31.04 13.56
N SER A 61 19.21 -30.68 14.56
CA SER A 61 18.02 -29.85 14.40
C SER A 61 18.41 -28.36 14.34
N PRO A 62 18.09 -27.64 13.26
CA PRO A 62 18.35 -26.20 13.18
C PRO A 62 17.70 -25.46 14.35
N THR A 63 18.44 -24.51 14.92
CA THR A 63 17.89 -23.65 15.99
C THR A 63 16.72 -22.82 15.44
N PRO A 64 15.77 -22.37 16.29
CA PRO A 64 14.73 -21.45 15.86
C PRO A 64 15.26 -20.16 15.20
N GLY A 65 16.47 -19.73 15.57
CA GLY A 65 17.16 -18.61 14.92
C GLY A 65 17.61 -18.95 13.51
N GLN A 66 18.26 -20.11 13.33
CA GLN A 66 18.72 -20.59 12.03
C GLN A 66 17.55 -20.76 11.06
N PHE A 67 16.46 -21.41 11.50
CA PHE A 67 15.27 -21.61 10.68
C PHE A 67 14.67 -20.29 10.14
N ARG A 68 14.66 -19.22 10.95
CA ARG A 68 14.20 -17.90 10.48
C ARG A 68 15.15 -17.28 9.45
N VAL A 69 16.46 -17.47 9.61
CA VAL A 69 17.46 -16.99 8.66
C VAL A 69 17.34 -17.71 7.33
N ASP A 70 17.12 -19.03 7.36
CA ASP A 70 16.95 -19.85 6.17
C ASP A 70 15.73 -19.39 5.35
N ILE A 71 14.56 -19.23 5.99
CA ILE A 71 13.34 -18.69 5.33
C ILE A 71 13.57 -17.29 4.75
N LEU A 72 14.25 -16.41 5.50
CA LEU A 72 14.55 -15.06 5.01
C LEU A 72 15.46 -15.11 3.78
N SER A 73 16.43 -16.02 3.77
CA SER A 73 17.34 -16.24 2.63
C SER A 73 16.59 -16.76 1.40
N GLU A 74 15.66 -17.70 1.59
CA GLU A 74 14.79 -18.25 0.53
C GLU A 74 13.87 -17.19 -0.11
N SER A 75 13.61 -16.08 0.59
CA SER A 75 12.81 -14.97 0.06
C SER A 75 13.57 -14.10 -0.96
N LEU A 76 14.89 -14.23 -1.06
CA LEU A 76 15.74 -13.36 -1.88
C LEU A 76 15.36 -13.34 -3.38
N PRO A 77 15.06 -14.47 -4.05
CA PRO A 77 14.66 -14.46 -5.46
C PRO A 77 13.38 -13.65 -5.73
N PHE A 78 12.40 -13.70 -4.82
CA PHE A 78 11.16 -12.92 -4.93
C PHE A 78 11.42 -11.42 -4.78
N ILE A 79 12.27 -11.04 -3.83
CA ILE A 79 12.70 -9.64 -3.65
C ILE A 79 13.41 -9.13 -4.90
N GLN A 80 14.36 -9.90 -5.44
CA GLN A 80 15.11 -9.52 -6.64
C GLN A 80 14.22 -9.37 -7.87
N LYS A 81 13.25 -10.27 -8.06
CA LYS A 81 12.29 -10.25 -9.18
C LYS A 81 11.50 -8.94 -9.27
N PHE A 82 11.13 -8.35 -8.13
CA PHE A 82 10.27 -7.17 -8.08
C PHE A 82 10.98 -5.89 -7.62
N ARG A 83 12.30 -5.94 -7.38
CA ARG A 83 13.06 -4.77 -6.93
C ARG A 83 12.88 -3.58 -7.88
N GLY A 84 12.56 -2.41 -7.33
CA GLY A 84 12.32 -1.17 -8.07
C GLY A 84 11.00 -1.12 -8.84
N LYS A 85 10.18 -2.17 -8.80
CA LYS A 85 8.89 -2.23 -9.48
C LYS A 85 7.79 -1.52 -8.69
N THR A 86 6.92 -0.84 -9.42
CA THR A 86 5.73 -0.19 -8.87
C THR A 86 4.61 -1.21 -8.70
N ILE A 87 4.00 -1.22 -7.51
CA ILE A 87 2.88 -2.09 -7.16
C ILE A 87 1.73 -1.22 -6.66
N VAL A 88 0.60 -1.24 -7.36
CA VAL A 88 -0.60 -0.53 -6.91
C VAL A 88 -1.50 -1.51 -6.16
N VAL A 89 -1.74 -1.23 -4.88
CA VAL A 89 -2.57 -2.06 -4.00
C VAL A 89 -3.85 -1.31 -3.72
N LYS A 90 -4.97 -1.83 -4.19
CA LYS A 90 -6.28 -1.36 -3.75
C LYS A 90 -6.64 -2.05 -2.44
N TYR A 91 -6.77 -1.24 -1.41
CA TYR A 91 -7.22 -1.64 -0.08
C TYR A 91 -8.71 -1.32 0.13
N GLY A 92 -9.50 -2.35 0.43
CA GLY A 92 -10.94 -2.24 0.61
C GLY A 92 -11.56 -3.45 1.32
N GLY A 93 -12.86 -3.36 1.62
CA GLY A 93 -13.63 -4.49 2.13
C GLY A 93 -13.43 -4.80 3.63
N ALA A 94 -13.53 -6.07 4.00
CA ALA A 94 -13.37 -6.66 5.32
C ALA A 94 -11.99 -6.39 5.92
N ALA A 95 -10.94 -6.28 5.10
CA ALA A 95 -9.60 -5.91 5.56
C ALA A 95 -9.61 -4.55 6.28
N MET A 96 -10.48 -3.62 5.87
CA MET A 96 -10.66 -2.32 6.53
C MET A 96 -11.41 -2.40 7.87
N LYS A 97 -12.07 -3.50 8.22
CA LYS A 97 -12.93 -3.58 9.41
C LYS A 97 -12.19 -4.11 10.64
N SER A 98 -11.18 -4.96 10.45
CA SER A 98 -10.43 -5.58 11.55
C SER A 98 -9.10 -4.87 11.77
N GLN A 99 -8.87 -4.35 12.97
CA GLN A 99 -7.61 -3.69 13.34
C GLN A 99 -6.38 -4.59 13.09
N ALA A 100 -6.50 -5.89 13.35
CA ALA A 100 -5.42 -6.86 13.09
C ALA A 100 -5.11 -6.99 11.59
N LEU A 101 -6.14 -7.02 10.74
CA LEU A 101 -5.94 -7.05 9.28
C LEU A 101 -5.40 -5.71 8.75
N GLN A 102 -5.86 -4.57 9.29
CA GLN A 102 -5.28 -3.27 8.94
C GLN A 102 -3.79 -3.22 9.27
N ALA A 103 -3.39 -3.66 10.47
CA ALA A 103 -2.00 -3.70 10.89
C ALA A 103 -1.16 -4.64 10.02
N SER A 104 -1.72 -5.81 9.67
CA SER A 104 -1.06 -6.76 8.76
C SER A 104 -0.80 -6.15 7.39
N VAL A 105 -1.80 -5.53 6.76
CA VAL A 105 -1.63 -4.89 5.43
C VAL A 105 -0.63 -3.73 5.50
N VAL A 106 -0.66 -2.93 6.57
CA VAL A 106 0.32 -1.84 6.77
C VAL A 106 1.73 -2.39 6.89
N ASN A 107 1.95 -3.43 7.69
CA ASN A 107 3.25 -4.07 7.84
C ASN A 107 3.75 -4.64 6.51
N ASP A 108 2.86 -5.25 5.72
CA ASP A 108 3.20 -5.76 4.39
C ASP A 108 3.69 -4.62 3.47
N LEU A 109 2.95 -3.50 3.40
CA LEU A 109 3.32 -2.34 2.58
C LEU A 109 4.67 -1.76 3.02
N VAL A 110 4.92 -1.65 4.32
CA VAL A 110 6.19 -1.18 4.86
C VAL A 110 7.31 -2.14 4.49
N LEU A 111 7.11 -3.46 4.65
CA LEU A 111 8.12 -4.46 4.27
C LEU A 111 8.46 -4.36 2.77
N LEU A 112 7.44 -4.31 1.91
CA LEU A 112 7.65 -4.16 0.45
C LEU A 112 8.47 -2.92 0.12
N SER A 113 8.18 -1.78 0.76
CA SER A 113 8.97 -0.55 0.59
C SER A 113 10.42 -0.75 1.07
N CYS A 114 10.62 -1.31 2.26
CA CYS A 114 11.95 -1.56 2.83
C CYS A 114 12.82 -2.48 1.97
N VAL A 115 12.22 -3.49 1.31
CA VAL A 115 12.97 -4.40 0.42
C VAL A 115 13.16 -3.86 -1.00
N GLY A 116 12.68 -2.63 -1.27
CA GLY A 116 12.96 -1.87 -2.48
C GLY A 116 11.89 -1.93 -3.57
N LEU A 117 10.69 -2.44 -3.28
CA LEU A 117 9.52 -2.25 -4.15
C LEU A 117 8.94 -0.84 -3.92
N ARG A 118 8.08 -0.40 -4.84
CA ARG A 118 7.42 0.91 -4.78
C ARG A 118 5.92 0.74 -4.60
N PRO A 119 5.44 0.41 -3.39
CA PRO A 119 4.02 0.23 -3.14
C PRO A 119 3.28 1.57 -3.15
N ILE A 120 2.09 1.57 -3.75
CA ILE A 120 1.15 2.68 -3.74
C ILE A 120 -0.18 2.14 -3.26
N LEU A 121 -0.72 2.73 -2.20
CA LEU A 121 -1.97 2.30 -1.59
C LEU A 121 -3.12 3.14 -2.14
N VAL A 122 -4.10 2.52 -2.77
CA VAL A 122 -5.37 3.17 -3.15
C VAL A 122 -6.46 2.66 -2.22
N HIS A 123 -7.30 3.52 -1.68
CA HIS A 123 -8.38 3.09 -0.78
C HIS A 123 -9.72 3.76 -1.07
N GLY A 124 -10.77 2.99 -0.77
CA GLY A 124 -12.13 3.51 -0.61
C GLY A 124 -12.48 3.66 0.86
N GLY A 125 -13.76 3.48 1.20
CA GLY A 125 -14.22 3.54 2.59
C GLY A 125 -15.73 3.43 2.76
N GLY A 126 -16.38 2.60 1.93
CA GLY A 126 -17.85 2.46 1.91
C GLY A 126 -18.50 2.28 3.30
N PRO A 127 -18.01 1.36 4.15
CA PRO A 127 -18.52 1.19 5.51
C PRO A 127 -18.39 2.44 6.40
N GLU A 128 -17.27 3.15 6.32
CA GLU A 128 -17.07 4.39 7.10
C GLU A 128 -17.98 5.52 6.61
N ILE A 129 -18.20 5.64 5.30
CA ILE A 129 -19.17 6.59 4.75
C ILE A 129 -20.58 6.26 5.26
N ASN A 130 -20.99 4.98 5.21
CA ASN A 130 -22.30 4.55 5.71
C ASN A 130 -22.50 4.88 7.20
N LEU A 131 -21.44 4.72 8.01
CA LEU A 131 -21.49 5.07 9.43
C LEU A 131 -21.77 6.55 9.64
N TRP A 132 -21.12 7.43 8.87
CA TRP A 132 -21.33 8.88 8.98
C TRP A 132 -22.66 9.35 8.40
N LEU A 133 -23.09 8.80 7.27
CA LEU A 133 -24.44 9.06 6.74
C LEU A 133 -25.51 8.70 7.77
N LYS A 134 -25.40 7.52 8.39
CA LYS A 134 -26.31 7.08 9.46
C LYS A 134 -26.31 8.05 10.66
N ARG A 135 -25.14 8.56 11.08
CA ARG A 135 -25.05 9.54 12.18
C ARG A 135 -25.75 10.87 11.86
N LEU A 136 -25.82 11.22 10.58
CA LEU A 136 -26.47 12.43 10.08
C LEU A 136 -27.91 12.18 9.61
N ASN A 137 -28.45 10.99 9.85
CA ASN A 137 -29.79 10.57 9.41
C ASN A 137 -30.00 10.67 7.89
N ILE A 138 -28.94 10.40 7.10
CA ILE A 138 -29.01 10.32 5.63
C ILE A 138 -28.98 8.84 5.24
N GLU A 139 -29.95 8.41 4.44
CA GLU A 139 -30.02 7.04 3.96
C GLU A 139 -28.97 6.76 2.89
N ALA A 140 -28.25 5.65 3.02
CA ALA A 140 -27.27 5.22 2.03
C ALA A 140 -27.95 4.44 0.89
N VAL A 141 -28.04 5.04 -0.29
CA VAL A 141 -28.63 4.40 -1.49
C VAL A 141 -27.55 3.87 -2.43
N PHE A 142 -27.72 2.65 -2.93
CA PHE A 142 -26.83 2.02 -3.90
C PHE A 142 -27.59 1.55 -5.14
N ARG A 143 -26.98 1.70 -6.32
CA ARG A 143 -27.45 1.15 -7.59
C ARG A 143 -26.29 0.46 -8.29
N GLU A 144 -26.45 -0.81 -8.64
CA GLU A 144 -25.43 -1.60 -9.34
C GLU A 144 -24.04 -1.59 -8.65
N GLY A 145 -24.03 -1.51 -7.32
CA GLY A 145 -22.79 -1.45 -6.52
C GLY A 145 -22.14 -0.07 -6.42
N LEU A 146 -22.71 0.95 -7.06
CA LEU A 146 -22.29 2.35 -6.94
C LEU A 146 -23.20 3.09 -5.95
N ARG A 147 -22.62 3.97 -5.14
CA ARG A 147 -23.36 4.81 -4.20
C ARG A 147 -24.02 5.95 -4.96
N VAL A 148 -25.33 6.09 -4.87
CA VAL A 148 -26.02 7.32 -5.31
C VAL A 148 -25.52 8.45 -4.41
N THR A 149 -24.92 9.47 -5.03
CA THR A 149 -24.17 10.51 -4.33
C THR A 149 -24.71 11.87 -4.75
N ASP A 150 -25.67 12.42 -4.00
CA ASP A 150 -26.10 13.81 -4.16
C ASP A 150 -25.07 14.79 -3.56
N SER A 151 -25.37 16.10 -3.58
CA SER A 151 -24.44 17.14 -3.14
C SER A 151 -24.04 16.97 -1.67
N GLN A 152 -25.02 16.73 -0.81
CA GLN A 152 -24.80 16.52 0.63
C GLN A 152 -24.00 15.25 0.90
N THR A 153 -24.30 14.17 0.18
CA THR A 153 -23.57 12.90 0.27
C THR A 153 -22.14 13.06 -0.23
N MET A 154 -21.90 13.85 -1.28
CA MET A 154 -20.57 14.10 -1.83
C MET A 154 -19.66 14.83 -0.83
N GLU A 155 -20.19 15.80 -0.10
CA GLU A 155 -19.47 16.48 0.98
C GLU A 155 -19.02 15.48 2.05
N ILE A 156 -19.93 14.62 2.50
CA ILE A 156 -19.65 13.59 3.51
C ILE A 156 -18.66 12.56 3.00
N VAL A 157 -18.81 12.10 1.75
CA VAL A 157 -17.85 11.19 1.11
C VAL A 157 -16.45 11.79 1.14
N SER A 158 -16.31 13.06 0.76
CA SER A 158 -15.02 13.76 0.75
C SER A 158 -14.43 13.88 2.15
N MET A 159 -15.20 14.36 3.13
CA MET A 159 -14.76 14.48 4.52
C MET A 159 -14.29 13.14 5.10
N VAL A 160 -15.05 12.07 4.87
CA VAL A 160 -14.74 10.74 5.42
C VAL A 160 -13.53 10.13 4.74
N LEU A 161 -13.48 10.13 3.41
CA LEU A 161 -12.42 9.47 2.67
C LEU A 161 -11.09 10.23 2.79
N VAL A 162 -11.10 11.54 2.55
CA VAL A 162 -9.89 12.39 2.55
C VAL A 162 -9.46 12.71 3.99
N GLY A 163 -10.40 13.12 4.84
CA GLY A 163 -10.08 13.62 6.18
C GLY A 163 -9.85 12.53 7.22
N LYS A 164 -10.65 11.46 7.18
CA LYS A 164 -10.60 10.38 8.19
C LYS A 164 -9.82 9.16 7.71
N VAL A 165 -10.31 8.46 6.69
CA VAL A 165 -9.76 7.15 6.30
C VAL A 165 -8.33 7.29 5.78
N ASN A 166 -8.09 8.25 4.88
CA ASN A 166 -6.76 8.48 4.31
C ASN A 166 -5.72 8.80 5.38
N LYS A 167 -6.04 9.73 6.29
CA LYS A 167 -5.11 10.16 7.34
C LYS A 167 -4.91 9.10 8.42
N HIS A 168 -5.92 8.28 8.70
CA HIS A 168 -5.76 7.10 9.54
C HIS A 168 -4.73 6.12 8.96
N LEU A 169 -4.82 5.79 7.66
CA LEU A 169 -3.87 4.89 7.00
C LEU A 169 -2.45 5.47 6.94
N VAL A 170 -2.33 6.75 6.61
CA VAL A 170 -1.04 7.47 6.65
C VAL A 170 -0.43 7.39 8.05
N SER A 171 -1.22 7.66 9.10
CA SER A 171 -0.78 7.58 10.49
C SER A 171 -0.29 6.18 10.87
N LEU A 172 -1.02 5.13 10.47
CA LEU A 172 -0.61 3.75 10.74
C LEU A 172 0.70 3.38 10.04
N ILE A 173 0.86 3.75 8.77
CA ILE A 173 2.10 3.48 8.01
C ILE A 173 3.28 4.23 8.64
N ASN A 174 3.07 5.48 9.04
CA ASN A 174 4.10 6.28 9.72
C ASN A 174 4.50 5.65 11.05
N LYS A 175 3.53 5.19 11.84
CA LYS A 175 3.78 4.49 13.11
C LYS A 175 4.52 3.16 12.91
N ALA A 176 4.34 2.50 11.77
CA ALA A 176 5.03 1.28 11.40
C ALA A 176 6.46 1.50 10.86
N GLY A 177 6.94 2.76 10.80
CA GLY A 177 8.34 3.08 10.51
C GLY A 177 8.65 3.46 9.06
N ALA A 178 7.64 3.66 8.22
CA ALA A 178 7.80 4.26 6.89
C ALA A 178 7.32 5.72 6.88
N ILE A 179 7.41 6.39 5.72
CA ILE A 179 6.82 7.72 5.52
C ILE A 179 5.75 7.59 4.43
N ALA A 180 4.51 7.89 4.79
CA ALA A 180 3.37 7.91 3.89
C ALA A 180 2.91 9.34 3.58
N VAL A 181 2.45 9.56 2.34
CA VAL A 181 1.88 10.83 1.89
C VAL A 181 0.48 10.59 1.36
N GLY A 182 -0.51 11.17 2.05
CA GLY A 182 -1.92 10.98 1.74
C GLY A 182 -2.46 12.02 0.75
N LEU A 183 -3.00 11.56 -0.38
CA LEU A 183 -3.48 12.38 -1.49
C LEU A 183 -4.90 11.96 -1.91
N SER A 184 -5.63 12.90 -2.47
CA SER A 184 -6.83 12.70 -3.28
C SER A 184 -6.51 12.91 -4.75
N GLY A 185 -7.49 12.73 -5.63
CA GLY A 185 -7.35 13.08 -7.04
C GLY A 185 -7.16 14.58 -7.29
N MET A 186 -7.62 15.44 -6.38
CA MET A 186 -7.50 16.90 -6.52
C MET A 186 -6.06 17.40 -6.27
N ASP A 187 -5.31 16.70 -5.42
CA ASP A 187 -3.97 17.10 -5.03
C ASP A 187 -3.00 16.97 -6.20
N GLY A 188 -2.47 18.10 -6.66
CA GLY A 188 -1.62 18.15 -7.86
C GLY A 188 -2.33 17.70 -9.15
N GLN A 189 -3.67 17.74 -9.19
CA GLN A 189 -4.49 17.20 -10.27
C GLN A 189 -4.18 15.75 -10.64
N LEU A 190 -3.84 14.93 -9.63
CA LEU A 190 -3.52 13.51 -9.81
C LEU A 190 -4.59 12.78 -10.62
N LEU A 191 -5.86 13.08 -10.39
CA LEU A 191 -7.00 12.56 -11.14
C LEU A 191 -7.92 13.71 -11.54
N THR A 192 -8.37 13.70 -12.78
CA THR A 192 -9.49 14.54 -13.23
C THR A 192 -10.72 13.67 -13.44
N ALA A 193 -11.80 14.03 -12.77
CA ALA A 193 -13.08 13.34 -12.88
C ALA A 193 -13.85 13.81 -14.11
N ARG A 194 -14.76 12.96 -14.57
CA ARG A 194 -15.92 13.33 -15.39
C ARG A 194 -17.17 12.65 -14.84
N PRO A 195 -18.38 13.19 -15.07
CA PRO A 195 -19.61 12.52 -14.66
C PRO A 195 -19.70 11.10 -15.24
N SER A 196 -20.22 10.17 -14.44
CA SER A 196 -20.59 8.84 -14.93
C SER A 196 -21.64 8.95 -16.05
N PRO A 197 -21.65 8.03 -17.04
CA PRO A 197 -22.73 7.94 -18.02
C PRO A 197 -24.14 7.83 -17.37
N ASN A 198 -24.21 7.29 -16.15
CA ASN A 198 -25.44 7.14 -15.38
C ASN A 198 -25.64 8.27 -14.33
N SER A 199 -24.96 9.41 -14.49
CA SER A 199 -24.99 10.54 -13.54
C SER A 199 -26.40 11.05 -13.24
N ALA A 200 -27.33 11.01 -14.20
CA ALA A 200 -28.73 11.38 -13.98
C ALA A 200 -29.40 10.57 -12.84
N GLN A 201 -28.96 9.33 -12.61
CA GLN A 201 -29.48 8.47 -11.55
C GLN A 201 -28.56 8.37 -10.34
N LEU A 202 -27.25 8.63 -10.54
CA LEU A 202 -26.22 8.42 -9.53
C LEU A 202 -25.74 9.71 -8.86
N GLY A 203 -26.06 10.88 -9.40
CA GLY A 203 -25.56 12.18 -8.94
C GLY A 203 -24.07 12.37 -9.26
N PHE A 204 -23.30 12.85 -8.29
CA PHE A 204 -21.86 13.13 -8.34
C PHE A 204 -21.00 11.85 -8.28
N VAL A 205 -21.41 10.81 -8.99
CA VAL A 205 -20.56 9.64 -9.25
C VAL A 205 -19.76 9.90 -10.52
N GLY A 206 -18.44 9.71 -10.43
CA GLY A 206 -17.51 10.02 -11.51
C GLY A 206 -16.81 8.81 -12.11
N GLU A 207 -16.25 9.03 -13.29
CA GLU A 207 -15.21 8.22 -13.91
C GLU A 207 -13.89 8.98 -13.97
N VAL A 208 -12.79 8.25 -14.13
CA VAL A 208 -11.48 8.85 -14.38
C VAL A 208 -11.41 9.31 -15.83
N ALA A 209 -11.31 10.62 -16.03
CA ALA A 209 -11.10 11.23 -17.35
C ALA A 209 -9.61 11.29 -17.69
N ARG A 210 -8.78 11.62 -16.71
CA ARG A 210 -7.32 11.78 -16.85
C ARG A 210 -6.62 11.42 -15.55
N VAL A 211 -5.41 10.88 -15.68
CA VAL A 211 -4.48 10.66 -14.56
C VAL A 211 -3.18 11.41 -14.87
N ASP A 212 -2.72 12.25 -13.96
CA ASP A 212 -1.39 12.86 -14.01
C ASP A 212 -0.54 12.41 -12.81
N PRO A 213 0.35 11.42 -13.00
CA PRO A 213 1.16 10.88 -11.91
C PRO A 213 2.33 11.78 -11.51
N SER A 214 2.47 12.99 -12.08
CA SER A 214 3.63 13.87 -11.86
C SER A 214 3.87 14.19 -10.40
N VAL A 215 2.81 14.35 -9.60
CA VAL A 215 2.91 14.57 -8.14
C VAL A 215 3.44 13.34 -7.39
N LEU A 216 3.21 12.12 -7.91
CA LEU A 216 3.64 10.88 -7.25
C LEU A 216 5.10 10.52 -7.52
N LYS A 217 5.60 10.84 -8.72
CA LYS A 217 6.97 10.49 -9.16
C LYS A 217 8.05 10.87 -8.13
N PRO A 218 8.14 12.13 -7.64
CA PRO A 218 9.16 12.51 -6.67
C PRO A 218 8.98 11.80 -5.32
N LEU A 219 7.74 11.57 -4.88
CA LEU A 219 7.44 10.88 -3.62
C LEU A 219 7.92 9.42 -3.66
N ILE A 220 7.63 8.73 -4.77
CA ILE A 220 8.06 7.35 -4.99
C ILE A 220 9.59 7.26 -5.07
N GLN A 221 10.23 8.23 -5.72
CA GLN A 221 11.69 8.25 -5.90
C GLN A 221 12.45 8.35 -4.57
N ILE A 222 11.92 9.11 -3.60
CA ILE A 222 12.51 9.25 -2.26
C ILE A 222 12.03 8.17 -1.27
N GLY A 223 11.28 7.17 -1.74
CA GLY A 223 10.86 6.02 -0.93
C GLY A 223 9.63 6.26 -0.06
N HIS A 224 8.89 7.36 -0.26
CA HIS A 224 7.60 7.55 0.41
C HIS A 224 6.55 6.62 -0.18
N ILE A 225 5.58 6.22 0.64
CA ILE A 225 4.43 5.40 0.24
C ILE A 225 3.23 6.33 -0.02
N PRO A 226 2.82 6.56 -1.28
CA PRO A 226 1.62 7.34 -1.55
C PRO A 226 0.37 6.57 -1.12
N VAL A 227 -0.55 7.27 -0.45
CA VAL A 227 -1.85 6.75 -0.04
C VAL A 227 -2.94 7.59 -0.71
N VAL A 228 -3.53 7.06 -1.77
CA VAL A 228 -4.47 7.76 -2.65
C VAL A 228 -5.91 7.38 -2.32
N THR A 229 -6.78 8.37 -2.14
CA THR A 229 -8.22 8.15 -1.99
C THR A 229 -8.99 8.43 -3.29
N SER A 230 -10.17 7.82 -3.44
CA SER A 230 -10.93 7.77 -4.69
C SER A 230 -11.92 8.94 -4.88
N VAL A 231 -11.53 10.14 -4.47
CA VAL A 231 -12.28 11.39 -4.70
C VAL A 231 -11.43 12.30 -5.58
N ALA A 232 -12.04 12.86 -6.62
CA ALA A 232 -11.39 13.77 -7.56
C ALA A 232 -12.36 14.86 -8.00
N ALA A 233 -11.85 15.97 -8.55
CA ALA A 233 -12.67 17.01 -9.13
C ALA A 233 -12.64 16.94 -10.66
N ASP A 234 -13.69 17.44 -11.31
CA ASP A 234 -13.66 17.75 -12.73
C ASP A 234 -12.88 19.04 -13.01
N GLU A 235 -12.84 19.47 -14.28
CA GLU A 235 -12.11 20.67 -14.69
C GLU A 235 -12.70 21.99 -14.15
N SER A 236 -13.95 21.97 -13.69
CA SER A 236 -14.60 23.12 -13.04
C SER A 236 -14.37 23.19 -11.53
N GLY A 237 -13.80 22.13 -10.95
CA GLY A 237 -13.60 21.99 -9.51
C GLY A 237 -14.73 21.26 -8.77
N GLN A 238 -15.73 20.71 -9.48
CA GLN A 238 -16.80 19.93 -8.85
C GLN A 238 -16.26 18.57 -8.41
N PRO A 239 -16.35 18.20 -7.11
CA PRO A 239 -15.93 16.89 -6.64
C PRO A 239 -16.87 15.76 -7.08
N PHE A 240 -16.28 14.60 -7.35
CA PHE A 240 -16.94 13.35 -7.70
C PHE A 240 -16.44 12.18 -6.85
N ASN A 241 -17.36 11.28 -6.53
CA ASN A 241 -17.10 10.00 -5.90
C ASN A 241 -16.80 8.96 -6.98
N ILE A 242 -15.55 8.49 -7.04
CA ILE A 242 -15.11 7.50 -8.03
C ILE A 242 -14.94 6.15 -7.32
N ASN A 243 -15.26 5.06 -8.01
CA ASN A 243 -14.99 3.72 -7.50
C ASN A 243 -13.47 3.52 -7.30
N ALA A 244 -13.08 3.09 -6.10
CA ALA A 244 -11.67 2.93 -5.74
C ALA A 244 -10.93 1.81 -6.50
N ASP A 245 -11.65 0.77 -6.96
CA ASP A 245 -11.06 -0.24 -7.85
C ASP A 245 -10.66 0.44 -9.18
N THR A 246 -11.58 1.21 -9.78
CA THR A 246 -11.33 1.98 -11.01
C THR A 246 -10.14 2.95 -10.85
N VAL A 247 -10.08 3.70 -9.76
CA VAL A 247 -8.95 4.59 -9.48
C VAL A 247 -7.64 3.81 -9.42
N ALA A 248 -7.62 2.65 -8.75
CA ALA A 248 -6.42 1.83 -8.66
C ALA A 248 -5.98 1.30 -10.04
N GLY A 249 -6.91 0.84 -10.87
CA GLY A 249 -6.59 0.36 -12.22
C GLY A 249 -6.03 1.45 -13.13
N GLU A 250 -6.67 2.62 -13.17
CA GLU A 250 -6.22 3.73 -14.02
C GLU A 250 -4.89 4.33 -13.52
N LEU A 251 -4.69 4.38 -12.20
CA LEU A 251 -3.42 4.82 -11.63
C LEU A 251 -2.30 3.81 -11.92
N ALA A 252 -2.57 2.52 -11.84
CA ALA A 252 -1.62 1.47 -12.19
C ALA A 252 -1.20 1.56 -13.67
N ALA A 253 -2.16 1.78 -14.56
CA ALA A 253 -1.91 2.02 -15.98
C ALA A 253 -1.02 3.26 -16.20
N ALA A 254 -1.39 4.41 -15.61
CA ALA A 254 -0.64 5.66 -15.76
C ALA A 254 0.80 5.60 -15.25
N LEU A 255 1.07 4.71 -14.28
CA LEU A 255 2.40 4.50 -13.69
C LEU A 255 3.20 3.39 -14.36
N GLY A 256 2.62 2.66 -15.33
CA GLY A 256 3.24 1.46 -15.92
C GLY A 256 3.56 0.42 -14.85
N ALA A 257 2.63 0.19 -13.92
CA ALA A 257 2.86 -0.66 -12.77
C ALA A 257 3.09 -2.13 -13.16
N GLU A 258 3.94 -2.82 -12.39
CA GLU A 258 4.20 -4.25 -12.58
C GLU A 258 2.99 -5.07 -12.10
N LYS A 259 2.36 -4.65 -11.01
CA LYS A 259 1.17 -5.33 -10.46
C LYS A 259 0.10 -4.34 -10.05
N LEU A 260 -1.14 -4.68 -10.37
CA LEU A 260 -2.35 -4.20 -9.69
C LEU A 260 -2.84 -5.30 -8.76
N ILE A 261 -3.06 -5.01 -7.48
CA ILE A 261 -3.56 -6.00 -6.51
C ILE A 261 -4.82 -5.45 -5.85
N LEU A 262 -5.95 -6.15 -5.98
CA LEU A 262 -7.22 -5.79 -5.36
C LEU A 262 -7.47 -6.68 -4.12
N LEU A 263 -7.35 -6.10 -2.93
CA LEU A 263 -7.77 -6.76 -1.69
C LEU A 263 -9.30 -6.75 -1.59
N THR A 264 -9.88 -7.95 -1.45
CA THR A 264 -11.34 -8.13 -1.39
C THR A 264 -11.78 -9.09 -0.28
N ASP A 265 -13.07 -9.43 -0.24
CA ASP A 265 -13.71 -10.17 0.86
C ASP A 265 -13.96 -11.64 0.49
N VAL A 266 -13.35 -12.08 -0.59
CA VAL A 266 -13.47 -13.41 -1.19
C VAL A 266 -12.09 -13.91 -1.60
N ALA A 267 -11.97 -15.23 -1.74
CA ALA A 267 -10.71 -15.89 -2.08
C ALA A 267 -10.12 -15.45 -3.43
N GLY A 268 -10.98 -15.06 -4.38
CA GLY A 268 -10.64 -14.74 -5.76
C GLY A 268 -11.81 -15.07 -6.68
N ILE A 269 -11.52 -15.45 -7.91
CA ILE A 269 -12.48 -15.94 -8.89
C ILE A 269 -12.63 -17.46 -8.72
N LEU A 270 -13.86 -17.91 -8.51
CA LEU A 270 -14.20 -19.33 -8.42
C LEU A 270 -14.75 -19.81 -9.77
N LYS A 271 -14.41 -21.05 -10.18
CA LYS A 271 -15.01 -21.68 -11.35
C LYS A 271 -16.49 -22.02 -11.10
N ASP A 272 -16.78 -22.44 -9.87
CA ASP A 272 -18.12 -22.64 -9.33
C ASP A 272 -18.29 -21.72 -8.10
N ARG A 273 -19.32 -20.87 -8.13
CA ARG A 273 -19.54 -19.86 -7.08
C ARG A 273 -19.91 -20.49 -5.74
N ASP A 274 -20.45 -21.71 -5.77
CA ASP A 274 -20.94 -22.42 -4.59
C ASP A 274 -19.89 -23.39 -4.02
N ASP A 275 -18.76 -23.59 -4.71
CA ASP A 275 -17.64 -24.41 -4.22
C ASP A 275 -16.35 -23.58 -4.04
N PRO A 276 -15.98 -23.24 -2.78
CA PRO A 276 -14.74 -22.53 -2.45
C PRO A 276 -13.45 -23.23 -2.91
N ASN A 277 -13.49 -24.55 -3.17
CA ASN A 277 -12.31 -25.30 -3.63
C ASN A 277 -12.00 -25.08 -5.11
N THR A 278 -12.87 -24.39 -5.83
CA THR A 278 -12.73 -24.14 -7.27
C THR A 278 -12.03 -22.82 -7.59
N LEU A 279 -11.19 -22.32 -6.67
CA LEU A 279 -10.40 -21.11 -6.88
C LEU A 279 -9.53 -21.23 -8.13
N VAL A 280 -9.73 -20.31 -9.06
CA VAL A 280 -8.90 -20.15 -10.25
C VAL A 280 -7.63 -19.40 -9.83
N LYS A 281 -6.46 -20.03 -9.89
CA LYS A 281 -5.20 -19.39 -9.49
C LYS A 281 -4.70 -18.39 -10.53
N GLU A 282 -4.80 -18.73 -11.81
CA GLU A 282 -4.36 -17.89 -12.92
C GLU A 282 -5.35 -17.99 -14.09
N ILE A 283 -5.62 -16.87 -14.75
CA ILE A 283 -6.52 -16.78 -15.90
C ILE A 283 -6.10 -15.63 -16.83
N ASN A 284 -6.25 -15.81 -18.15
CA ASN A 284 -5.98 -14.73 -19.10
C ASN A 284 -7.23 -13.85 -19.35
N ILE A 285 -7.05 -12.74 -20.08
CA ILE A 285 -8.15 -11.80 -20.41
C ILE A 285 -9.29 -12.48 -21.19
N SER A 286 -8.99 -13.37 -22.15
CA SER A 286 -10.03 -14.01 -22.97
C SER A 286 -10.92 -14.94 -22.13
N ASP A 287 -10.30 -15.74 -21.27
CA ASP A 287 -10.99 -16.74 -20.45
C ASP A 287 -11.82 -16.05 -19.37
N VAL A 288 -11.31 -15.00 -18.73
CA VAL A 288 -12.08 -14.27 -17.71
C VAL A 288 -13.27 -13.53 -18.33
N LYS A 289 -13.14 -13.01 -19.56
CA LYS A 289 -14.27 -12.44 -20.32
C LYS A 289 -15.31 -13.51 -20.65
N GLN A 290 -14.88 -14.73 -20.98
CA GLN A 290 -15.79 -15.83 -21.22
C GLN A 290 -16.53 -16.24 -19.94
N MET A 291 -15.86 -16.28 -18.79
CA MET A 291 -16.50 -16.56 -17.50
C MET A 291 -17.58 -15.52 -17.12
N ILE A 292 -17.41 -14.25 -17.53
CA ILE A 292 -18.46 -13.23 -17.38
C ILE A 292 -19.64 -13.55 -18.30
N LYS A 293 -19.40 -13.85 -19.58
CA LYS A 293 -20.46 -14.19 -20.55
C LYS A 293 -21.25 -15.44 -20.14
N ASP A 294 -20.57 -16.44 -19.58
CA ASP A 294 -21.16 -17.68 -19.08
C ASP A 294 -21.91 -17.49 -17.75
N GLY A 295 -21.90 -16.29 -17.15
CA GLY A 295 -22.54 -16.01 -15.87
C GLY A 295 -21.83 -16.58 -14.64
N LYS A 296 -20.65 -17.18 -14.80
CA LYS A 296 -19.83 -17.73 -13.69
C LYS A 296 -19.23 -16.63 -12.82
N VAL A 297 -18.89 -15.49 -13.43
CA VAL A 297 -18.50 -14.27 -12.72
C VAL A 297 -19.70 -13.32 -12.68
N GLY A 298 -20.19 -13.01 -11.48
CA GLY A 298 -21.40 -12.22 -11.28
C GLY A 298 -21.28 -11.15 -10.19
N GLY A 299 -22.30 -10.29 -10.12
CA GLY A 299 -22.44 -9.29 -9.06
C GLY A 299 -21.24 -8.35 -8.96
N GLY A 300 -20.80 -8.08 -7.72
CA GLY A 300 -19.68 -7.16 -7.45
C GLY A 300 -18.30 -7.63 -7.94
N MET A 301 -18.18 -8.85 -8.48
CA MET A 301 -16.92 -9.32 -9.07
C MET A 301 -16.73 -8.80 -10.50
N ILE A 302 -17.81 -8.59 -11.26
CA ILE A 302 -17.76 -8.04 -12.63
C ILE A 302 -16.97 -6.72 -12.69
N PRO A 303 -17.27 -5.68 -11.87
CA PRO A 303 -16.53 -4.43 -11.94
C PRO A 303 -15.04 -4.59 -11.56
N LYS A 304 -14.70 -5.55 -10.68
CA LYS A 304 -13.30 -5.84 -10.32
C LYS A 304 -12.54 -6.44 -11.48
N VAL A 305 -13.11 -7.46 -12.12
CA VAL A 305 -12.53 -8.08 -13.31
C VAL A 305 -12.39 -7.08 -14.44
N ASN A 306 -13.43 -6.26 -14.71
CA ASN A 306 -13.37 -5.24 -15.75
C ASN A 306 -12.27 -4.21 -15.48
N CYS A 307 -12.07 -3.81 -14.22
CA CYS A 307 -10.96 -2.95 -13.82
C CYS A 307 -9.60 -3.61 -14.11
N CYS A 308 -9.40 -4.87 -13.70
CA CYS A 308 -8.17 -5.62 -13.97
C CYS A 308 -7.89 -5.72 -15.48
N VAL A 309 -8.88 -6.14 -16.27
CA VAL A 309 -8.77 -6.27 -17.73
C VAL A 309 -8.42 -4.92 -18.38
N ARG A 310 -9.08 -3.84 -17.97
CA ARG A 310 -8.81 -2.50 -18.49
C ARG A 310 -7.40 -2.01 -18.14
N SER A 311 -6.92 -2.31 -16.94
CA SER A 311 -5.56 -1.98 -16.50
C SER A 311 -4.50 -2.77 -17.27
N LEU A 312 -4.72 -4.07 -17.49
CA LEU A 312 -3.82 -4.94 -18.26
C LEU A 312 -3.73 -4.50 -19.73
N ALA A 313 -4.88 -4.17 -20.35
CA ALA A 313 -4.94 -3.68 -21.72
C ALA A 313 -4.17 -2.35 -21.93
N GLN A 314 -3.92 -1.61 -20.85
CA GLN A 314 -3.14 -0.36 -20.86
C GLN A 314 -1.66 -0.56 -20.47
N GLY A 315 -1.20 -1.81 -20.31
CA GLY A 315 0.22 -2.14 -20.14
C GLY A 315 0.64 -2.53 -18.72
N VAL A 316 -0.28 -2.64 -17.76
CA VAL A 316 0.04 -3.27 -16.46
C VAL A 316 0.35 -4.75 -16.68
N ARG A 317 1.41 -5.27 -16.03
CA ARG A 317 1.92 -6.62 -16.34
C ARG A 317 1.01 -7.74 -15.83
N THR A 318 0.55 -7.64 -14.58
CA THR A 318 -0.37 -8.61 -13.96
C THR A 318 -1.37 -7.90 -13.05
N ALA A 319 -2.57 -8.46 -12.90
CA ALA A 319 -3.58 -7.94 -11.99
C ALA A 319 -4.15 -9.08 -11.12
N SER A 320 -4.08 -8.97 -9.80
CA SER A 320 -4.54 -10.02 -8.89
C SER A 320 -5.74 -9.58 -8.05
N ILE A 321 -6.71 -10.49 -7.87
CA ILE A 321 -7.82 -10.34 -6.93
C ILE A 321 -7.60 -11.34 -5.80
N ILE A 322 -7.35 -10.84 -4.59
CA ILE A 322 -6.88 -11.65 -3.46
C ILE A 322 -7.71 -11.45 -2.20
N ASP A 323 -7.65 -12.42 -1.29
CA ASP A 323 -8.42 -12.40 -0.04
C ASP A 323 -7.80 -11.48 1.01
N GLY A 324 -8.41 -10.32 1.24
CA GLY A 324 -8.01 -9.39 2.29
C GLY A 324 -8.35 -9.84 3.71
N ARG A 325 -9.05 -10.96 3.88
CA ARG A 325 -9.36 -11.55 5.21
C ARG A 325 -8.23 -12.43 5.74
N VAL A 326 -7.31 -12.85 4.86
CA VAL A 326 -6.15 -13.65 5.21
C VAL A 326 -5.01 -12.71 5.65
N PRO A 327 -4.44 -12.88 6.86
CA PRO A 327 -3.27 -12.12 7.28
C PRO A 327 -2.12 -12.30 6.31
N HIS A 328 -1.40 -11.23 6.04
CA HIS A 328 -0.25 -11.19 5.13
C HIS A 328 -0.56 -11.59 3.68
N SER A 329 -1.83 -11.45 3.23
CA SER A 329 -2.23 -11.82 1.87
C SER A 329 -1.46 -11.08 0.78
N LEU A 330 -1.01 -9.85 1.04
CA LEU A 330 -0.19 -9.09 0.09
C LEU A 330 1.21 -9.71 -0.07
N LEU A 331 1.84 -10.13 1.04
CA LEU A 331 3.13 -10.82 0.98
C LEU A 331 2.98 -12.23 0.41
N LEU A 332 1.91 -12.95 0.75
CA LEU A 332 1.61 -14.26 0.16
C LEU A 332 1.48 -14.15 -1.37
N GLU A 333 0.85 -13.10 -1.88
CA GLU A 333 0.71 -12.86 -3.32
C GLU A 333 2.03 -12.54 -4.03
N ILE A 334 2.94 -11.81 -3.39
CA ILE A 334 4.17 -11.31 -4.04
C ILE A 334 5.37 -12.23 -3.79
N MET A 335 5.47 -12.81 -2.60
CA MET A 335 6.64 -13.52 -2.09
C MET A 335 6.46 -15.04 -2.06
N THR A 336 5.42 -15.57 -2.72
CA THR A 336 5.23 -17.02 -2.89
C THR A 336 4.72 -17.36 -4.28
N ASP A 337 5.01 -18.57 -4.76
CA ASP A 337 4.52 -19.03 -6.08
C ASP A 337 3.03 -19.39 -6.07
N LYS A 338 2.47 -19.76 -4.92
CA LYS A 338 1.07 -20.16 -4.81
C LYS A 338 0.11 -18.97 -5.00
N GLY A 339 0.56 -17.77 -4.65
CA GLY A 339 -0.27 -16.58 -4.59
C GLY A 339 -1.33 -16.63 -3.48
N ALA A 340 -2.15 -15.57 -3.39
CA ALA A 340 -3.20 -15.42 -2.38
C ALA A 340 -4.61 -15.24 -2.99
N GLY A 341 -4.77 -15.55 -4.27
CA GLY A 341 -6.06 -15.48 -4.96
C GLY A 341 -5.95 -15.81 -6.45
N THR A 342 -6.61 -15.01 -7.28
CA THR A 342 -6.60 -15.16 -8.74
C THR A 342 -5.73 -14.10 -9.39
N MET A 343 -4.70 -14.51 -10.11
CA MET A 343 -3.91 -13.66 -10.98
C MET A 343 -4.53 -13.62 -12.39
N ILE A 344 -4.68 -12.42 -12.95
CA ILE A 344 -5.15 -12.18 -14.31
C ILE A 344 -3.96 -11.68 -15.14
N THR A 345 -3.73 -12.33 -16.28
CA THR A 345 -2.66 -12.01 -17.22
C THR A 345 -3.21 -11.54 -18.56
N GLY A 346 -2.42 -10.71 -19.26
CA GLY A 346 -2.76 -10.13 -20.56
C GLY A 346 -2.86 -11.18 -21.67
#